data_AF-E4TLC4-F1
#
_entry.id   AF-E4TLC4-F1
#
_cell.length_a   1.000
_cell.length_b   1.000
_cell.length_c   1.000
_cell.angle_alpha   90.00
_cell.angle_beta   90.00
_cell.angle_gamma   90.00
#
_symmetry.space_group_name_H-M   'P 1'
#
loop_
_entity.id
_entity.type
_entity.pdbx_description
1 polymer ?
#
loop_
_entity_poly.entity_id
_entity_poly.type
_entity_poly.pdbx_seq_one_letter_code
_entity_poly.pdbx_strand_id
1 'polypeptide(L)'
;MILLTLITIFLSCSESDVNKSAVNIRLANTSIYDYENIIINTTTGDVNFGDLKSGSISDYKVFETAYRYAYVKLEINGNIFRIQPIDYVGETPLKNGNYTYEIHTDSPNEEYGALSIELVVD
;
A
#
# COMPACT_ATOMS: atom_id res chain seq x y z
N MET A 1 -2.77 0.62 -50.52
CA MET A 1 -1.65 0.08 -49.73
C MET A 1 -2.09 0.09 -48.27
N ILE A 2 -2.63 -1.04 -47.80
CA ILE A 2 -3.03 -1.24 -46.41
C ILE A 2 -1.75 -1.41 -45.59
N LEU A 3 -1.59 -0.61 -44.54
CA LEU A 3 -0.63 -0.91 -43.49
C LEU A 3 -1.38 -0.87 -42.16
N LEU A 4 -1.77 -2.07 -41.74
CA LEU A 4 -2.40 -2.41 -40.49
C LEU A 4 -1.29 -2.41 -39.42
N THR A 5 -1.24 -1.40 -38.56
CA THR A 5 -0.35 -1.43 -37.38
C THR A 5 -1.18 -1.80 -36.16
N LEU A 6 -1.20 -3.10 -35.88
CA LEU A 6 -1.84 -3.70 -34.73
C LEU A 6 -0.98 -3.40 -33.49
N ILE A 7 -1.42 -2.46 -32.65
CA ILE A 7 -0.76 -2.16 -31.38
C ILE A 7 -1.28 -3.18 -30.37
N THR A 8 -0.58 -4.30 -30.24
CA THR A 8 -0.81 -5.27 -29.16
C THR A 8 -0.25 -4.67 -27.88
N ILE A 9 -1.13 -4.10 -27.06
CA ILE A 9 -0.79 -3.71 -25.69
C ILE A 9 -0.57 -5.02 -24.92
N PHE A 10 0.67 -5.25 -24.48
CA PHE A 10 1.00 -6.32 -23.56
C PHE A 10 0.21 -6.10 -22.27
N LEU A 11 -0.80 -6.95 -22.05
CA LEU A 11 -1.37 -7.19 -20.73
C LEU A 11 -0.27 -7.83 -19.89
N SER A 12 0.58 -7.01 -19.27
CA SER A 12 1.42 -7.43 -18.15
C SER A 12 0.51 -7.59 -16.94
N CYS A 13 -0.27 -8.67 -16.94
CA CYS A 13 -0.94 -9.13 -15.74
C CYS A 13 0.15 -9.82 -14.91
N SER A 14 0.78 -9.09 -13.99
CA SER A 14 1.58 -9.72 -12.95
C SER A 14 0.60 -10.48 -12.06
N GLU A 15 0.49 -11.79 -12.26
CA GLU A 15 0.06 -12.66 -11.16
C GLU A 15 1.16 -12.56 -10.11
N SER A 16 1.02 -11.60 -9.19
CA SER A 16 1.87 -11.53 -8.01
C SER A 16 1.73 -12.86 -7.28
N ASP A 17 2.82 -13.63 -7.18
CA ASP A 17 2.88 -14.94 -6.52
C ASP A 17 2.46 -14.80 -5.04
N VAL A 18 1.16 -14.94 -4.78
CA VAL A 18 0.58 -14.85 -3.45
C VAL A 18 1.09 -16.02 -2.61
N ASN A 19 1.78 -15.72 -1.51
CA ASN A 19 2.17 -16.74 -0.56
C ASN A 19 1.00 -17.04 0.39
N LYS A 20 0.26 -18.11 0.10
CA LYS A 20 -0.88 -18.57 0.95
C LYS A 20 -0.48 -18.96 2.37
N SER A 21 0.81 -19.10 2.65
CA SER A 21 1.36 -19.42 3.96
C SER A 21 1.90 -18.19 4.70
N ALA A 22 1.65 -16.98 4.20
CA ALA A 22 2.06 -15.73 4.84
C ALA A 22 0.96 -14.66 4.78
N VAL A 23 1.20 -13.53 5.42
CA VAL A 23 0.35 -12.34 5.29
C VAL A 23 0.83 -11.55 4.07
N ASN A 24 -0.03 -11.38 3.07
CA ASN A 24 0.26 -10.62 1.87
C ASN A 24 -0.49 -9.29 1.95
N ILE A 25 0.24 -8.19 1.89
CA ILE A 25 -0.32 -6.84 1.95
C ILE A 25 -0.01 -6.12 0.65
N ARG A 26 -1.02 -5.53 0.05
CA ARG A 26 -0.88 -4.49 -0.98
C ARG A 26 -1.46 -3.17 -0.47
N LEU A 27 -1.13 -2.09 -1.16
CA LEU A 27 -1.61 -0.76 -0.84
C LEU A 27 -2.61 -0.30 -1.90
N ALA A 28 -3.66 0.39 -1.46
CA ALA A 28 -4.52 1.17 -2.34
C ALA A 28 -4.41 2.64 -1.97
N ASN A 29 -4.07 3.47 -2.95
CA ASN A 29 -4.13 4.92 -2.81
C ASN A 29 -5.55 5.37 -3.15
N THR A 30 -6.36 5.62 -2.12
CA THR A 30 -7.74 6.08 -2.28
C THR A 30 -7.87 7.60 -2.24
N SER A 31 -6.75 8.33 -2.33
CA SER A 31 -6.70 9.79 -2.36
C SER A 31 -6.58 10.34 -3.77
N ILE A 32 -6.83 11.64 -3.92
CA ILE A 32 -6.58 12.39 -5.16
C ILE A 32 -5.10 12.75 -5.39
N TYR A 33 -4.22 12.42 -4.44
CA TYR A 33 -2.82 12.77 -4.46
C TYR A 33 -1.97 11.58 -4.86
N ASP A 34 -0.89 11.82 -5.60
CA ASP A 34 0.15 10.82 -5.80
C ASP A 34 0.96 10.65 -4.51
N TYR A 35 1.29 9.40 -4.20
CA TYR A 35 2.18 9.05 -3.11
C TYR A 35 3.55 8.68 -3.66
N GLU A 36 4.59 9.18 -3.00
CA GLU A 36 5.98 8.89 -3.32
C GLU A 36 6.68 8.23 -2.12
N ASN A 37 7.72 7.45 -2.39
CA ASN A 37 8.62 6.91 -1.36
C ASN A 37 7.91 6.18 -0.19
N ILE A 38 6.87 5.39 -0.50
CA ILE A 38 6.03 4.76 0.52
C ILE A 38 6.80 3.68 1.28
N ILE A 39 6.79 3.78 2.60
CA ILE A 39 7.37 2.82 3.54
C ILE A 39 6.29 2.36 4.52
N ILE A 40 6.16 1.04 4.64
CA ILE A 40 5.26 0.37 5.58
C ILE A 40 6.07 -0.44 6.57
N ASN A 41 5.74 -0.37 7.86
CA ASN A 41 6.34 -1.23 8.88
C ASN A 41 5.26 -1.82 9.79
N THR A 42 5.22 -3.15 9.81
CA THR A 42 4.22 -3.95 10.53
C THR A 42 4.76 -4.55 11.83
N THR A 43 5.85 -4.00 12.38
CA THR A 43 6.72 -4.49 13.49
C THR A 43 7.95 -5.30 13.08
N THR A 44 7.99 -5.80 11.84
CA THR A 44 9.06 -6.70 11.36
C THR A 44 10.16 -5.99 10.56
N GLY A 45 10.01 -4.68 10.31
CA GLY A 45 10.95 -3.87 9.55
C GLY A 45 10.28 -3.01 8.49
N ASP A 46 11.07 -2.14 7.87
CA ASP A 46 10.60 -1.23 6.83
C ASP A 46 10.53 -1.95 5.48
N VAL A 47 9.36 -1.88 4.85
CA VAL A 47 9.10 -2.40 3.51
C VAL A 47 8.75 -1.24 2.60
N ASN A 48 9.59 -1.01 1.58
CA ASN A 48 9.42 0.05 0.59
C ASN A 48 8.43 -0.41 -0.50
N PHE A 49 7.38 0.35 -0.77
CA PHE A 49 6.38 0.13 -1.82
C PHE A 49 6.59 0.98 -3.09
N GLY A 50 7.54 1.91 -3.06
CA GLY A 50 7.80 2.84 -4.15
C GLY A 50 6.73 3.92 -4.22
N ASP A 51 6.45 4.37 -5.44
CA ASP A 51 5.46 5.39 -5.73
C ASP A 51 4.12 4.74 -6.08
N LEU A 52 3.01 5.39 -5.72
CA LEU A 52 1.68 4.93 -6.02
C LEU A 52 0.80 6.09 -6.46
N LYS A 53 0.37 6.05 -7.72
CA LYS A 53 -0.50 7.06 -8.31
C LYS A 53 -1.86 7.10 -7.64
N SER A 54 -2.49 8.27 -7.67
CA SER A 54 -3.87 8.45 -7.22
C SER A 54 -4.80 7.38 -7.80
N GLY A 55 -5.64 6.78 -6.96
CA GLY A 55 -6.59 5.73 -7.33
C GLY A 55 -5.95 4.38 -7.71
N SER A 56 -4.64 4.23 -7.60
CA SER A 56 -3.93 3.01 -8.00
C SER A 56 -3.69 2.05 -6.83
N ILE A 57 -3.45 0.79 -7.18
CA ILE A 57 -3.19 -0.31 -6.25
C ILE A 57 -1.80 -0.87 -6.53
N SER A 58 -1.04 -1.20 -5.49
CA SER A 58 0.28 -1.80 -5.63
C SER A 58 0.21 -3.32 -5.84
N ASP A 59 1.33 -3.92 -6.23
CA ASP A 59 1.52 -5.36 -6.06
C ASP A 59 1.54 -5.75 -4.57
N TYR A 60 1.28 -7.03 -4.30
CA TYR A 60 1.41 -7.62 -2.97
C TYR A 60 2.87 -7.72 -2.52
N LYS A 61 3.09 -7.54 -1.22
CA LYS A 61 4.34 -7.86 -0.53
C LYS A 61 4.07 -8.74 0.67
N VAL A 62 5.03 -9.62 0.96
CA VAL A 62 4.92 -10.63 2.01
C VAL A 62 5.42 -10.06 3.33
N PHE A 63 4.63 -10.25 4.40
CA PHE A 63 4.97 -9.92 5.77
C PHE A 63 4.88 -11.16 6.65
N GLU A 64 5.83 -11.31 7.57
CA GLU A 64 5.80 -12.38 8.57
C GLU A 64 4.67 -12.17 9.59
N THR A 65 4.43 -10.92 9.98
CA THR A 65 3.36 -10.52 10.89
C THR A 65 2.85 -9.15 10.49
N ALA A 66 1.53 -8.96 10.55
CA ALA A 66 0.90 -7.67 10.36
C ALA A 66 -0.40 -7.55 11.16
N TYR A 67 -0.92 -6.33 11.23
CA TYR A 67 -2.08 -5.95 12.03
C TYR A 67 -3.07 -5.14 11.19
N ARG A 68 -4.18 -4.70 11.80
CA ARG A 68 -5.21 -3.90 11.11
C ARG A 68 -4.75 -2.50 10.71
N TYR A 69 -3.68 -2.02 11.33
CA TYR A 69 -2.99 -0.79 11.00
C TYR A 69 -1.49 -1.05 11.03
N ALA A 70 -0.71 -0.14 10.46
CA ALA A 70 0.75 -0.23 10.41
C ALA A 70 1.37 1.16 10.56
N TYR A 71 2.67 1.20 10.80
CA TYR A 71 3.42 2.41 10.52
C TYR A 71 3.39 2.67 9.01
N VAL A 72 3.09 3.90 8.63
CA VAL A 72 3.13 4.38 7.25
C VAL A 72 3.96 5.64 7.21
N LYS A 73 4.87 5.72 6.24
CA LYS A 73 5.54 6.97 5.85
C LYS A 73 5.48 7.09 4.34
N LEU A 74 5.03 8.23 3.85
CA LEU A 74 4.99 8.52 2.42
C LEU A 74 5.22 10.01 2.18
N GLU A 75 5.47 10.37 0.94
CA GLU A 75 5.63 11.75 0.50
C GLU A 75 4.49 12.17 -0.43
N ILE A 76 4.01 13.41 -0.26
CA ILE A 76 3.06 14.05 -1.17
C ILE A 76 3.60 15.45 -1.48
N ASN A 77 3.85 15.73 -2.76
CA ASN A 77 4.43 17.01 -3.22
C ASN A 77 5.71 17.39 -2.45
N GLY A 78 6.57 16.41 -2.14
CA GLY A 78 7.82 16.61 -1.40
C GLY A 78 7.68 16.80 0.12
N ASN A 79 6.47 16.77 0.68
CA ASN A 79 6.25 16.80 2.12
C ASN A 79 6.05 15.38 2.65
N ILE A 80 6.60 15.08 3.83
CA ILE A 80 6.49 13.75 4.45
C ILE A 80 5.24 13.69 5.33
N PHE A 81 4.52 12.56 5.25
CA PHE A 81 3.34 12.26 6.06
C PHE A 81 3.51 10.91 6.75
N ARG A 82 2.99 10.78 7.98
CA ARG A 82 3.13 9.54 8.75
C ARG A 82 1.91 9.12 9.53
N ILE A 83 1.68 7.81 9.57
CA ILE A 83 0.89 7.12 10.59
C ILE A 83 1.89 6.43 11.53
N GLN A 84 1.84 6.76 12.82
CA GLN A 84 2.71 6.18 13.83
C GLN A 84 1.86 5.56 14.95
N PRO A 85 1.64 4.24 14.94
CA PRO A 85 1.06 3.56 16.08
C PRO A 85 1.91 3.73 17.34
N ILE A 86 1.27 3.86 18.50
CA ILE A 86 1.94 3.93 19.81
C ILE A 86 2.49 2.55 20.17
N ASP A 87 1.62 1.54 20.11
CA ASP A 87 1.94 0.12 20.25
C ASP A 87 0.87 -0.75 19.55
N TYR A 88 1.08 -2.06 19.57
CA TYR A 88 0.13 -3.08 19.09
C TYR A 88 -0.41 -3.93 20.25
N VAL A 89 -0.34 -3.43 21.50
CA VAL A 89 -0.71 -4.20 22.68
C VAL A 89 -2.22 -4.47 22.68
N GLY A 90 -2.60 -5.74 22.78
CA GLY A 90 -4.00 -6.16 22.73
C GLY A 90 -4.54 -6.37 21.31
N GLU A 91 -3.77 -6.04 20.27
CA GLU A 91 -4.13 -6.41 18.90
C GLU A 91 -3.88 -7.89 18.64
N THR A 92 -4.68 -8.46 17.74
CA THR A 92 -4.49 -9.83 17.24
C THR A 92 -3.81 -9.75 15.88
N PRO A 93 -2.68 -10.44 15.65
CA PRO A 93 -2.07 -10.55 14.33
C PRO A 93 -3.06 -11.03 13.27
N LEU A 94 -2.92 -10.50 12.05
CA LEU A 94 -3.63 -11.01 10.90
C LEU A 94 -3.28 -12.47 10.65
N LYS A 95 -4.27 -13.24 10.19
CA LYS A 95 -4.03 -14.61 9.71
C LYS A 95 -3.35 -14.54 8.34
N ASN A 96 -2.72 -15.64 7.94
CA ASN A 96 -2.24 -15.78 6.56
C ASN A 96 -3.39 -15.56 5.57
N GLY A 97 -3.13 -14.77 4.53
CA GLY A 97 -4.16 -14.29 3.63
C GLY A 97 -3.73 -13.07 2.84
N ASN A 98 -4.67 -12.51 2.10
CA ASN A 98 -4.50 -11.33 1.28
C ASN A 98 -5.27 -10.17 1.88
N TYR A 99 -4.60 -9.03 2.00
CA TYR A 99 -5.16 -7.84 2.58
C TYR A 99 -4.74 -6.61 1.80
N THR A 100 -5.61 -5.62 1.78
CA THR A 100 -5.34 -4.31 1.22
C THR A 100 -5.35 -3.28 2.34
N TYR A 101 -4.26 -2.52 2.47
CA TYR A 101 -4.27 -1.28 3.24
C TYR A 101 -4.71 -0.14 2.32
N GLU A 102 -5.92 0.36 2.53
CA GLU A 102 -6.40 1.57 1.89
C GLU A 102 -5.87 2.77 2.67
N ILE A 103 -5.05 3.59 2.01
CA ILE A 103 -4.43 4.77 2.61
C ILE A 103 -5.08 6.00 1.99
N HIS A 104 -5.68 6.83 2.85
CA HIS A 104 -6.46 7.99 2.44
C HIS A 104 -5.98 9.28 3.12
N THR A 105 -6.17 10.41 2.44
CA THR A 105 -6.03 11.79 2.96
C THR A 105 -6.89 12.74 2.14
N ASP A 106 -7.74 13.50 2.83
CA ASP A 106 -8.51 14.61 2.24
C ASP A 106 -7.73 15.93 2.18
N SER A 107 -6.66 16.06 3.00
CA SER A 107 -5.91 17.31 3.12
C SER A 107 -4.47 17.07 3.59
N PRO A 108 -3.47 17.16 2.70
CA PRO A 108 -2.06 16.95 3.04
C PRO A 108 -1.44 18.22 3.62
N ASN A 109 -2.07 18.79 4.65
CA ASN A 109 -1.63 20.04 5.28
C ASN A 109 -0.87 19.82 6.59
N GLU A 110 -0.91 18.61 7.15
CA GLU A 110 -0.27 18.26 8.43
C GLU A 110 0.54 16.97 8.29
N GLU A 111 1.79 16.97 8.74
CA GLU A 111 2.69 15.80 8.70
C GLU A 111 2.17 14.60 9.51
N TYR A 112 1.36 14.88 10.54
CA TYR A 112 0.70 13.88 11.38
C TYR A 112 -0.82 14.04 11.29
N GLY A 113 -1.55 12.93 11.36
CA GLY A 113 -3.02 12.94 11.42
C GLY A 113 -3.74 13.21 10.10
N ALA A 114 -3.02 13.62 9.04
CA ALA A 114 -3.60 13.78 7.70
C ALA A 114 -3.90 12.44 7.01
N LEU A 115 -3.18 11.37 7.36
CA LEU A 115 -3.37 10.04 6.78
C LEU A 115 -4.32 9.20 7.65
N SER A 116 -5.23 8.50 6.99
CA SER A 116 -5.98 7.37 7.57
C SER A 116 -5.61 6.06 6.85
N ILE A 117 -5.78 4.96 7.57
CA ILE A 117 -5.57 3.60 7.06
C ILE A 117 -6.78 2.73 7.41
N GLU A 118 -7.28 2.00 6.42
CA GLU A 118 -8.31 0.98 6.58
C GLU A 118 -7.82 -0.36 6.02
N LEU A 119 -8.13 -1.45 6.72
CA LEU A 119 -7.82 -2.80 6.28
C LEU A 119 -9.03 -3.41 5.58
N VAL A 120 -8.85 -3.80 4.31
CA VAL A 120 -9.81 -4.59 3.55
C VAL A 120 -9.28 -6.02 3.41
N VAL A 121 -10.19 -7.00 3.55
CA VAL A 121 -9.91 -8.42 3.29
C VAL A 121 -10.30 -8.72 1.84
N ASP A 122 -9.37 -9.33 1.10
CA ASP A 122 -9.54 -9.68 -0.31
C ASP A 122 -10.18 -11.06 -0.53
#